data_AF-A0A382TSC4-F1
#
_entry.id   AF-A0A382TSC4-F1
#
_cell.length_a   1.000
_cell.length_b   1.000
_cell.length_c   1.000
_cell.angle_alpha   90.00
_cell.angle_beta   90.00
_cell.angle_gamma   90.00
#
_symmetry.space_group_name_H-M   'P 1'
#
loop_
_entity.id
_entity.type
_entity.pdbx_description
1 polymer ?
#
loop_
_entity_poly.entity_id
_entity_poly.type
_entity_poly.pdbx_seq_one_letter_code
_entity_poly.pdbx_strand_id
1 'polypeptide(L)'
;VSCTFGVGNEHMQLQPEEGNGIVSAQPYFQEIDLPANKAFVARYHARFGSDAPYLNAVGIGGYLGTMLWAEGVKKAGTHERQAVMDALRSGDIAWDGPAGHMVVDPVTNHVIQDMHVAECQNQSWNIFDSYSQLYPSDVIDRCDLTKTPDMNAHLEPIL
;
A
#
# COMPACT_ATOMS: atom_id res chain seq x y z
N VAL A 1 -6.36 -14.14 -11.27
CA VAL A 1 -5.78 -13.30 -10.18
C VAL A 1 -6.87 -12.34 -9.75
N SER A 2 -7.23 -12.34 -8.47
CA SER A 2 -8.22 -11.44 -7.88
C SER A 2 -7.52 -10.20 -7.32
N CYS A 3 -8.10 -9.02 -7.49
CA CYS A 3 -7.66 -7.78 -6.83
C CYS A 3 -8.46 -7.47 -5.55
N THR A 4 -9.49 -8.27 -5.25
CA THR A 4 -10.39 -8.05 -4.10
C THR A 4 -10.27 -9.12 -3.04
N PHE A 5 -9.97 -10.36 -3.41
CA PHE A 5 -9.85 -11.46 -2.45
C PHE A 5 -8.64 -11.25 -1.54
N GLY A 6 -8.86 -11.18 -0.23
CA GLY A 6 -7.86 -10.89 0.79
C GLY A 6 -7.94 -9.48 1.37
N VAL A 7 -8.56 -8.54 0.66
CA VAL A 7 -8.70 -7.13 1.06
C VAL A 7 -9.58 -6.99 2.30
N GLY A 8 -10.64 -7.79 2.40
CA GLY A 8 -11.55 -7.85 3.54
C GLY A 8 -11.23 -8.98 4.53
N ASN A 9 -10.05 -9.60 4.43
CA ASN A 9 -9.71 -10.85 5.13
C ASN A 9 -10.65 -12.02 4.79
N GLU A 10 -11.15 -12.10 3.54
CA GLU A 10 -12.05 -13.18 3.10
C GLU A 10 -11.44 -14.57 3.30
N HIS A 11 -10.14 -14.71 3.06
CA HIS A 11 -9.36 -15.92 3.32
C HIS A 11 -9.40 -16.39 4.79
N MET A 12 -9.69 -15.51 5.74
CA MET A 12 -9.86 -15.85 7.17
C MET A 12 -11.31 -16.19 7.53
N GLN A 13 -12.28 -15.83 6.68
CA GLN A 13 -13.71 -16.06 6.93
C GLN A 13 -14.22 -17.34 6.24
N LEU A 14 -13.61 -17.69 5.11
CA LEU A 14 -13.89 -18.91 4.37
C LEU A 14 -13.24 -20.13 5.03
N GLN A 15 -13.83 -21.31 4.82
CA GLN A 15 -13.13 -22.57 5.12
C GLN A 15 -11.88 -22.68 4.21
N PRO A 16 -10.80 -23.35 4.66
CA PRO A 16 -9.60 -23.53 3.87
C PRO A 16 -9.87 -24.06 2.45
N GLU A 17 -10.78 -25.02 2.31
CA GLU A 17 -11.11 -25.65 1.02
C GLU A 17 -11.77 -24.68 0.04
N GLU A 18 -12.41 -23.62 0.54
CA GLU A 18 -13.07 -22.59 -0.28
C GLU A 18 -12.09 -21.50 -0.73
N GLY A 19 -11.01 -21.27 0.04
CA GLY A 19 -10.00 -20.26 -0.26
C GLY A 19 -8.75 -20.79 -0.98
N ASN A 20 -8.43 -22.07 -0.80
CA ASN A 20 -7.21 -22.68 -1.33
C ASN A 20 -7.13 -22.55 -2.86
N GLY A 21 -5.97 -22.14 -3.37
CA GLY A 21 -5.72 -21.96 -4.80
C GLY A 21 -6.18 -20.62 -5.37
N ILE A 22 -6.90 -19.80 -4.60
CA ILE A 22 -7.25 -18.44 -5.06
C ILE A 22 -5.98 -17.58 -5.04
N VAL A 23 -5.64 -17.04 -6.22
CA VAL A 23 -4.49 -16.13 -6.38
C VAL A 23 -4.95 -14.68 -6.26
N SER A 24 -4.27 -13.91 -5.43
CA SER A 24 -4.48 -12.47 -5.20
C SER A 24 -3.25 -11.66 -5.58
N ALA A 25 -3.45 -10.41 -6.03
CA ALA A 25 -2.38 -9.46 -6.27
C ALA A 25 -2.60 -8.19 -5.44
N GLN A 26 -1.69 -7.88 -4.52
CA GLN A 26 -1.82 -6.79 -3.55
C GLN A 26 -0.45 -6.16 -3.22
N PRO A 27 -0.42 -4.90 -2.75
CA PRO A 27 0.82 -4.24 -2.32
C PRO A 27 1.33 -4.76 -0.98
N TYR A 28 0.54 -5.58 -0.27
CA TYR A 28 0.92 -6.13 1.02
C TYR A 28 0.23 -7.47 1.31
N PHE A 29 1.00 -8.40 1.86
CA PHE A 29 0.53 -9.60 2.57
C PHE A 29 1.27 -9.68 3.91
N GLN A 30 0.63 -10.21 4.95
CA GLN A 30 1.28 -10.31 6.27
C GLN A 30 2.55 -11.17 6.24
N GLU A 31 2.62 -12.13 5.31
CA GLU A 31 3.72 -13.08 5.10
C GLU A 31 4.93 -12.50 4.36
N ILE A 32 4.91 -11.23 3.93
CA ILE A 32 6.06 -10.61 3.25
C ILE A 32 7.35 -10.79 4.09
N ASP A 33 8.39 -11.35 3.47
CA ASP A 33 9.67 -11.65 4.11
C ASP A 33 10.58 -10.42 4.18
N LEU A 34 10.11 -9.39 4.89
CA LEU A 34 10.89 -8.19 5.20
C LEU A 34 11.12 -8.08 6.70
N PRO A 35 12.35 -7.78 7.16
CA PRO A 35 12.63 -7.56 8.58
C PRO A 35 11.73 -6.47 9.21
N ALA A 36 11.47 -5.39 8.46
CA ALA A 36 10.58 -4.31 8.89
C ALA A 36 9.13 -4.81 9.09
N ASN A 37 8.65 -5.68 8.19
CA ASN A 37 7.33 -6.30 8.29
C ASN A 37 7.23 -7.19 9.53
N LYS A 38 8.16 -8.15 9.69
CA LYS A 38 8.18 -9.07 10.83
C LYS A 38 8.19 -8.32 12.16
N ALA A 39 9.00 -7.26 12.25
CA ALA A 39 9.04 -6.41 13.43
C ALA A 39 7.72 -5.64 13.66
N PHE A 40 7.07 -5.16 12.60
CA PHE A 40 5.77 -4.49 12.68
C PHE A 40 4.68 -5.46 13.16
N VAL A 41 4.54 -6.63 12.53
CA VAL A 41 3.57 -7.67 12.89
C VAL A 41 3.73 -8.08 14.36
N ALA A 42 4.98 -8.29 14.82
CA ALA A 42 5.24 -8.61 16.22
C ALA A 42 4.77 -7.49 17.18
N ARG A 43 5.06 -6.22 16.86
CA ARG A 43 4.58 -5.08 17.67
C ARG A 43 3.07 -4.94 17.64
N TYR A 44 2.45 -5.19 16.49
CA TYR A 44 1.00 -5.13 16.29
C TYR A 44 0.29 -6.15 17.20
N HIS A 45 0.67 -7.42 17.14
CA HIS A 45 0.09 -8.44 18.01
C HIS A 45 0.42 -8.23 19.49
N ALA A 46 1.63 -7.74 19.82
CA ALA A 46 1.96 -7.38 21.21
C ALA A 46 1.08 -6.24 21.74
N ARG A 47 0.67 -5.30 20.88
CA ARG A 47 -0.14 -4.13 21.25
C ARG A 47 -1.63 -4.42 21.35
N PHE A 48 -2.15 -5.27 20.47
CA PHE A 48 -3.60 -5.51 20.31
C PHE A 48 -4.05 -6.90 20.79
N GLY A 49 -3.12 -7.79 21.13
CA GLY A 49 -3.42 -9.10 21.71
C GLY A 49 -3.79 -10.17 20.69
N SER A 50 -4.34 -11.28 21.20
CA SER A 50 -4.74 -12.46 20.40
C SER A 50 -5.86 -12.17 19.41
N ASP A 51 -6.70 -11.19 19.71
CA ASP A 51 -7.90 -10.86 18.93
C ASP A 51 -7.59 -9.80 17.85
N ALA A 52 -6.32 -9.44 17.69
CA ALA A 52 -5.88 -8.50 16.68
C ALA A 52 -6.21 -9.05 15.28
N PRO A 53 -6.96 -8.30 14.46
CA PRO A 53 -7.28 -8.73 13.10
C PRO A 53 -6.03 -9.04 12.28
N TYR A 54 -6.16 -10.00 11.36
CA TYR A 54 -5.14 -10.28 10.36
C TYR A 54 -4.82 -9.01 9.56
N LEU A 55 -3.53 -8.70 9.36
CA LEU A 55 -3.07 -7.53 8.64
C LEU A 55 -3.17 -7.75 7.13
N ASN A 56 -4.10 -7.07 6.49
CA ASN A 56 -4.23 -7.00 5.04
C ASN A 56 -3.71 -5.67 4.47
N ALA A 57 -3.75 -5.53 3.15
CA ALA A 57 -3.30 -4.35 2.44
C ALA A 57 -4.08 -3.07 2.80
N VAL A 58 -5.36 -3.16 3.21
CA VAL A 58 -6.13 -1.97 3.65
C VAL A 58 -5.64 -1.48 5.00
N GLY A 59 -5.47 -2.41 5.95
CA GLY A 59 -4.97 -2.09 7.30
C GLY A 59 -3.57 -1.48 7.25
N ILE A 60 -2.67 -2.10 6.49
CA ILE A 60 -1.32 -1.55 6.28
C ILE A 60 -1.34 -0.28 5.44
N GLY A 61 -2.20 -0.18 4.43
CA GLY A 61 -2.38 1.03 3.63
C GLY A 61 -2.74 2.25 4.48
N GLY A 62 -3.61 2.09 5.49
CA GLY A 62 -3.91 3.15 6.45
C GLY A 62 -2.70 3.61 7.27
N TYR A 63 -1.88 2.66 7.72
CA TYR A 63 -0.62 2.97 8.41
C TYR A 63 0.36 3.72 7.49
N LEU A 64 0.59 3.20 6.28
CA LEU A 64 1.49 3.80 5.30
C LEU A 64 1.02 5.18 4.84
N GLY A 65 -0.29 5.39 4.65
CA GLY A 65 -0.86 6.70 4.34
C GLY A 65 -0.65 7.72 5.46
N THR A 66 -0.68 7.28 6.72
CA THR A 66 -0.34 8.14 7.86
C THR A 66 1.14 8.50 7.87
N MET A 67 2.02 7.54 7.52
CA MET A 67 3.46 7.78 7.37
C MET A 67 3.76 8.77 6.24
N LEU A 68 3.10 8.64 5.08
CA LEU A 68 3.18 9.60 3.98
C LEU A 68 2.89 11.03 4.44
N TRP A 69 1.78 11.24 5.17
CA TRP A 69 1.47 12.54 5.73
C TRP A 69 2.55 13.03 6.70
N ALA A 70 3.05 12.15 7.56
CA ALA A 70 4.10 12.48 8.52
C ALA A 70 5.41 12.91 7.84
N GLU A 71 5.82 12.25 6.75
CA GLU A 71 6.98 12.68 5.96
C GLU A 71 6.77 14.06 5.31
N GLY A 72 5.56 14.31 4.78
CA GLY A 72 5.18 15.63 4.29
C GLY A 72 5.29 16.72 5.36
N VAL A 73 4.80 16.47 6.58
CA VAL A 73 4.91 17.38 7.73
C VAL A 73 6.37 17.61 8.14
N LYS A 74 7.17 16.55 8.23
CA LYS A 74 8.60 16.66 8.57
C LYS A 74 9.34 17.54 7.56
N LYS A 75 9.07 17.32 6.27
CA LYS A 75 9.69 18.11 5.20
C LYS A 75 9.22 19.57 5.19
N ALA A 76 7.93 19.81 5.42
CA ALA A 76 7.37 21.16 5.49
C ALA A 76 7.81 21.92 6.76
N GLY A 77 8.20 21.22 7.82
CA GLY A 77 8.48 21.81 9.13
C GLY A 77 7.23 22.34 9.85
N THR A 78 6.03 21.99 9.35
CA THR A 78 4.74 22.43 9.86
C THR A 78 3.63 21.48 9.40
N HIS A 79 2.49 21.48 10.09
CA HIS A 79 1.27 20.77 9.69
C HIS A 79 0.32 21.62 8.83
N GLU A 80 0.71 22.85 8.47
CA GLU A 80 -0.11 23.72 7.61
C GLU A 80 -0.37 23.07 6.24
N ARG A 81 -1.64 22.97 5.87
CA ARG A 81 -2.10 22.21 4.70
C ARG A 81 -1.30 22.51 3.43
N GLN A 82 -1.16 23.79 3.08
CA GLN A 82 -0.50 24.18 1.84
C GLN A 82 0.99 23.81 1.86
N ALA A 83 1.67 24.05 2.98
CA ALA A 83 3.09 23.72 3.12
C ALA A 83 3.32 22.20 3.02
N VAL A 84 2.43 21.38 3.59
CA VAL A 84 2.49 19.92 3.45
C VAL A 84 2.24 19.48 2.01
N MET A 85 1.26 20.09 1.32
CA MET A 85 0.99 19.80 -0.09
C MET A 85 2.19 20.13 -0.99
N ASP A 86 2.83 21.29 -0.76
CA ASP A 86 4.02 21.71 -1.52
C ASP A 86 5.20 20.76 -1.23
N ALA A 87 5.36 20.32 0.02
CA ALA A 87 6.36 19.32 0.39
C ALA A 87 6.10 17.96 -0.31
N LEU A 88 4.87 17.47 -0.35
CA LEU A 88 4.52 16.23 -1.05
C LEU A 88 4.83 16.28 -2.56
N ARG A 89 4.72 17.46 -3.17
CA ARG A 89 5.00 17.69 -4.60
C ARG A 89 6.48 17.94 -4.93
N SER A 90 7.36 17.96 -3.93
CA SER A 90 8.77 18.28 -4.10
C SER A 90 9.57 17.24 -4.90
N GLY A 91 9.08 15.99 -4.95
CA GLY A 91 9.69 14.90 -5.73
C GLY A 91 10.80 14.13 -5.03
N ASP A 92 11.00 14.31 -3.71
CA ASP A 92 12.01 13.60 -2.94
C ASP A 92 11.47 12.97 -1.64
N ILE A 93 10.15 12.82 -1.53
CA ILE A 93 9.53 12.10 -0.40
C ILE A 93 9.52 10.61 -0.68
N ALA A 94 10.26 9.89 0.17
CA ALA A 94 10.29 8.45 0.23
C ALA A 94 10.39 7.98 1.68
N TRP A 95 9.88 6.78 1.97
CA TRP A 95 9.98 6.17 3.30
C TRP A 95 9.96 4.65 3.23
N ASP A 96 10.53 4.02 4.25
CA ASP A 96 10.45 2.57 4.44
C ASP A 96 9.33 2.22 5.41
N GLY A 97 8.58 1.17 5.11
CA GLY A 97 7.48 0.69 5.93
C GLY A 97 7.37 -0.84 5.96
N PRO A 98 6.34 -1.39 6.63
CA PRO A 98 6.09 -2.83 6.64
C PRO A 98 5.83 -3.44 5.25
N ALA A 99 5.44 -2.65 4.26
CA ALA A 99 5.29 -3.09 2.87
C ALA A 99 6.54 -2.85 2.00
N GLY A 100 7.65 -2.40 2.59
CA GLY A 100 8.87 -2.07 1.84
C GLY A 100 9.04 -0.57 1.60
N HIS A 101 9.80 -0.25 0.54
CA HIS A 101 10.16 1.12 0.19
C HIS A 101 9.06 1.80 -0.63
N MET A 102 8.70 3.01 -0.25
CA MET A 102 7.62 3.80 -0.83
C MET A 102 8.17 5.11 -1.36
N VAL A 103 7.77 5.50 -2.56
CA VAL A 103 8.17 6.78 -3.17
C VAL A 103 6.93 7.52 -3.66
N VAL A 104 6.80 8.80 -3.34
CA VAL A 104 5.75 9.65 -3.91
C VAL A 104 6.14 10.04 -5.32
N ASP A 105 5.27 9.77 -6.29
CA ASP A 105 5.37 10.38 -7.61
C ASP A 105 4.90 11.85 -7.54
N PRO A 106 5.77 12.85 -7.76
CA PRO A 106 5.40 14.26 -7.63
C PRO A 106 4.44 14.74 -8.72
N VAL A 107 4.31 13.99 -9.81
CA VAL A 107 3.45 14.35 -10.95
C VAL A 107 2.01 13.98 -10.69
N THR A 108 1.76 12.79 -10.14
CA THR A 108 0.42 12.23 -9.98
C THR A 108 -0.04 12.10 -8.53
N ASN A 109 0.84 12.35 -7.55
CA ASN A 109 0.66 12.07 -6.12
C ASN A 109 0.38 10.58 -5.78
N HIS A 110 0.56 9.66 -6.72
CA HIS A 110 0.52 8.22 -6.42
C HIS A 110 1.77 7.80 -5.63
N VAL A 111 1.68 6.65 -4.99
CA VAL A 111 2.82 6.03 -4.33
C VAL A 111 3.32 4.86 -5.17
N ILE A 112 4.56 4.97 -5.62
CA ILE A 112 5.33 3.90 -6.25
C ILE A 112 5.71 2.93 -5.13
N GLN A 113 5.33 1.67 -5.30
CA GLN A 113 5.51 0.62 -4.30
C GLN A 113 5.63 -0.74 -4.95
N ASP A 114 6.07 -1.72 -4.18
CA ASP A 114 6.14 -3.11 -4.63
C ASP A 114 4.73 -3.72 -4.67
N MET A 115 4.52 -4.66 -5.59
CA MET A 115 3.29 -5.45 -5.70
C MET A 115 3.63 -6.93 -5.66
N HIS A 116 2.82 -7.71 -4.96
CA HIS A 116 3.04 -9.13 -4.74
C HIS A 116 1.90 -9.95 -5.32
N VAL A 117 2.22 -11.13 -5.85
CA VAL A 117 1.23 -12.13 -6.27
C VAL A 117 1.37 -13.33 -5.35
N ALA A 118 0.25 -13.71 -4.73
CA ALA A 118 0.22 -14.78 -3.74
C ALA A 118 -0.97 -15.71 -3.93
N GLU A 119 -0.77 -16.98 -3.64
CA GLU A 119 -1.82 -18.00 -3.59
C GLU A 119 -2.26 -18.18 -2.13
N CYS A 120 -3.57 -18.20 -1.89
CA CYS A 120 -4.10 -18.57 -0.59
C CYS A 120 -3.90 -20.07 -0.34
N GLN A 121 -3.25 -20.41 0.78
CA GLN A 121 -2.99 -21.76 1.23
C GLN A 121 -3.24 -21.85 2.73
N ASN A 122 -4.26 -22.62 3.12
CA ASN A 122 -4.67 -22.82 4.51
C ASN A 122 -4.89 -21.50 5.27
N GLN A 123 -5.64 -20.58 4.66
CA GLN A 123 -5.94 -19.25 5.21
C GLN A 123 -4.70 -18.37 5.45
N SER A 124 -3.60 -18.63 4.74
CA SER A 124 -2.39 -17.81 4.69
C SER A 124 -1.97 -17.58 3.25
N TRP A 125 -0.99 -16.71 3.00
CA TRP A 125 -0.54 -16.35 1.66
C TRP A 125 0.84 -16.92 1.35
N ASN A 126 0.90 -17.73 0.30
CA ASN A 126 2.15 -18.13 -0.32
C ASN A 126 2.49 -17.16 -1.46
N ILE A 127 3.38 -16.21 -1.19
CA ILE A 127 3.87 -15.24 -2.18
C ILE A 127 4.84 -15.97 -3.11
N PHE A 128 4.54 -15.99 -4.42
CA PHE A 128 5.37 -16.69 -5.42
C PHE A 128 5.91 -15.77 -6.51
N ASP A 129 5.42 -14.53 -6.60
CA ASP A 129 5.92 -13.53 -7.54
C ASP A 129 5.84 -12.13 -6.93
N SER A 130 6.71 -11.22 -7.38
CA SER A 130 6.80 -9.85 -6.87
C SER A 130 7.39 -8.90 -7.89
N TYR A 131 6.83 -7.70 -7.95
CA TYR A 131 7.17 -6.65 -8.90
C TYR A 131 7.57 -5.41 -8.10
N SER A 132 8.84 -5.03 -8.18
CA SER A 132 9.35 -3.91 -7.41
C SER A 132 9.01 -2.57 -8.06
N GLN A 133 8.67 -1.59 -7.22
CA GLN A 133 8.53 -0.19 -7.57
C GLN A 133 7.65 0.03 -8.81
N LEU A 134 6.44 -0.53 -8.79
CA LEU A 134 5.50 -0.36 -9.88
C LEU A 134 5.03 1.08 -9.95
N TYR A 135 5.28 1.68 -11.12
CA TYR A 135 4.87 3.04 -11.44
C TYR A 135 3.40 3.07 -11.89
N PRO A 136 2.62 4.12 -11.55
CA PRO A 136 1.19 4.25 -11.89
C PRO A 136 0.98 4.48 -13.40
N SER A 137 1.07 3.40 -14.19
CA SER A 137 1.10 3.46 -15.65
C SER A 137 -0.23 3.84 -16.30
N ASP A 138 -1.34 3.70 -15.58
CA ASP A 138 -2.70 3.95 -16.05
C ASP A 138 -3.05 5.45 -16.16
N VAL A 139 -2.28 6.33 -15.52
CA VAL A 139 -2.57 7.77 -15.45
C VAL A 139 -1.47 8.68 -16.03
N ILE A 140 -0.34 8.14 -16.48
CA ILE A 140 0.88 8.90 -16.86
C ILE A 140 0.59 10.06 -17.82
N ASP A 141 -0.24 9.84 -18.83
CA ASP A 141 -0.50 10.84 -19.88
C ASP A 141 -1.73 11.71 -19.60
N ARG A 142 -2.39 11.47 -18.45
CA ARG A 142 -3.73 12.02 -18.16
C ARG A 142 -3.81 12.73 -16.81
N CYS A 143 -2.85 12.48 -15.91
CA CYS A 143 -2.73 13.15 -14.62
C CYS A 143 -1.38 13.85 -14.54
N ASP A 144 -1.40 15.19 -14.52
CA ASP A 144 -0.23 16.00 -14.25
C ASP A 144 -0.62 17.13 -13.29
N LEU A 145 -0.42 16.89 -12.00
CA LEU A 145 -0.73 17.83 -10.92
C LEU A 145 0.32 18.94 -10.82
N THR A 146 1.44 18.85 -11.55
CA THR A 146 2.39 19.96 -11.67
C THR A 146 1.85 21.03 -12.63
N LYS A 147 1.10 20.61 -13.67
CA LYS A 147 0.43 21.51 -14.62
C LYS A 147 -0.98 21.89 -14.18
N THR A 148 -1.69 20.96 -13.54
CA THR A 148 -3.10 21.10 -13.14
C THR A 148 -3.29 20.73 -11.67
N PRO A 149 -2.78 21.55 -10.73
CA PRO A 149 -2.72 21.20 -9.31
C PRO A 149 -4.08 21.00 -8.62
N ASP A 150 -5.16 21.50 -9.21
CA ASP A 150 -6.53 21.40 -8.71
C ASP A 150 -7.38 20.38 -9.49
N MET A 151 -6.73 19.54 -10.33
CA MET A 151 -7.42 18.50 -11.07
C MET A 151 -8.14 17.54 -10.10
N ASN A 152 -9.45 17.42 -10.29
CA ASN A 152 -10.35 16.57 -9.50
C ASN A 152 -11.24 15.68 -10.39
N ALA A 153 -10.84 15.49 -11.65
CA ALA A 153 -11.58 14.68 -12.60
C ALA A 153 -11.40 13.18 -12.32
N HIS A 154 -12.48 12.42 -12.44
CA HIS A 154 -12.43 10.97 -12.44
C HIS A 154 -11.85 10.47 -13.76
N LEU A 155 -10.73 9.73 -13.72
CA LEU A 155 -10.10 9.13 -14.88
C LEU A 155 -10.60 7.69 -15.05
N GLU A 156 -11.33 7.43 -16.13
CA GLU A 156 -11.76 6.07 -16.47
C GLU A 156 -10.62 5.26 -17.11
N PRO A 157 -10.57 3.93 -16.91
CA PRO A 157 -9.61 3.06 -17.59
C PRO A 157 -9.75 3.12 -19.12
N ILE A 158 -8.62 3.05 -19.83
CA ILE A 158 -8.62 2.90 -21.28
C ILE A 158 -8.55 1.39 -21.58
N LEU A 159 -9.56 0.89 -22.31
CA LEU A 159 -9.66 -0.51 -22.76
C LEU A 159 -8.91 -0.74 -24.07
#